data_AF-A0A418X7U2-F1
#
_entry.id   AF-A0A418X7U2-F1
#
_cell.length_a   1.000
_cell.length_b   1.000
_cell.length_c   1.000
_cell.angle_alpha   90.00
_cell.angle_beta   90.00
_cell.angle_gamma   90.00
#
_symmetry.space_group_name_H-M   'P 1'
#
loop_
_entity.id
_entity.type
_entity.pdbx_description
1 polymer ?
#
loop_
_entity_poly.entity_id
_entity_poly.type
_entity_poly.pdbx_seq_one_letter_code
_entity_poly.pdbx_strand_id
1 'polypeptide(L)'
;MILSDAILFANEVPEPFDWNRLGEHLPFEWIEAALVEQGKASIRHRRLPAQQVVWLVIALALYRHHSIGEVLAELDLALPNVTAPFVTDGAVTRARQRLGAKPVEWLCQMSAKAWSSQDKEAYLFNGLVLLAIDGTTLRTQDSAANRPTSGPALCQGDCREAIPRVRGAT
;
A
#
# COMPACT_ATOMS: atom_id res chain seq x y z
N MET A 1 -29.38 18.42 -20.78
CA MET A 1 -28.68 17.32 -20.07
C MET A 1 -29.46 16.06 -20.39
N ILE A 2 -29.03 15.37 -21.44
CA ILE A 2 -29.82 14.30 -22.11
C ILE A 2 -29.61 13.01 -21.30
N LEU A 3 -30.65 12.17 -21.20
CA LEU A 3 -30.62 10.88 -20.52
C LEU A 3 -29.40 9.99 -20.89
N SER A 4 -28.83 10.20 -22.09
CA SER A 4 -27.59 9.56 -22.56
C SER A 4 -26.35 9.87 -21.71
N ASP A 5 -26.22 11.08 -21.17
CA ASP A 5 -25.07 11.44 -20.32
C ASP A 5 -25.13 10.69 -18.97
N ALA A 6 -26.34 10.43 -18.47
CA ALA A 6 -26.56 9.68 -17.24
C ALA A 6 -26.30 8.17 -17.40
N ILE A 7 -26.51 7.60 -18.59
CA ILE A 7 -26.21 6.18 -18.88
C ILE A 7 -24.70 5.97 -19.04
N LEU A 8 -23.98 6.92 -19.63
CA LEU A 8 -22.52 6.88 -19.72
C LEU A 8 -21.88 6.95 -18.33
N PHE A 9 -22.43 7.76 -17.42
CA PHE A 9 -21.99 7.85 -16.03
C PHE A 9 -22.38 6.63 -15.18
N ALA A 10 -23.53 6.00 -15.45
CA ALA A 10 -23.96 4.79 -14.75
C ALA A 10 -23.20 3.52 -15.17
N ASN A 11 -22.62 3.50 -16.39
CA ASN A 11 -21.68 2.46 -16.83
C ASN A 11 -20.24 2.67 -16.33
N GLU A 12 -19.96 3.82 -15.71
CA GLU A 12 -18.73 4.06 -14.93
C GLU A 12 -18.94 3.79 -13.44
N VAL A 13 -20.01 3.08 -13.04
CA VAL A 13 -20.02 2.45 -11.72
C VAL A 13 -18.95 1.36 -11.78
N PRO A 14 -17.80 1.51 -11.08
CA PRO A 14 -16.81 0.46 -11.07
C PRO A 14 -17.49 -0.80 -10.55
N GLU A 15 -17.34 -1.91 -11.27
CA GLU A 15 -17.67 -3.22 -10.73
C GLU A 15 -17.06 -3.31 -9.31
N PRO A 16 -17.80 -3.84 -8.31
CA PRO A 16 -17.30 -3.94 -6.96
C PRO A 16 -15.92 -4.60 -6.99
N PHE A 17 -14.98 -3.94 -6.32
CA PHE A 17 -13.58 -4.27 -6.45
C PHE A 17 -13.33 -5.74 -6.06
N ASP A 18 -12.74 -6.54 -6.96
CA ASP A 18 -12.46 -7.96 -6.70
C ASP A 18 -11.22 -8.11 -5.80
N TRP A 19 -11.48 -8.17 -4.50
CA TRP A 19 -10.46 -8.32 -3.47
C TRP A 19 -9.67 -9.64 -3.57
N ASN A 20 -10.15 -10.66 -4.30
CA ASN A 20 -9.40 -11.89 -4.52
C ASN A 20 -8.11 -11.64 -5.30
N ARG A 21 -8.08 -10.61 -6.16
CA ARG A 21 -6.88 -10.20 -6.90
C ARG A 21 -5.74 -9.72 -6.00
N LEU A 22 -6.06 -9.18 -4.81
CA LEU A 22 -5.06 -8.65 -3.89
C LEU A 22 -4.06 -9.73 -3.45
N GLY A 23 -4.56 -10.94 -3.23
CA GLY A 23 -3.76 -12.08 -2.74
C GLY A 23 -3.26 -13.02 -3.83
N GLU A 24 -3.75 -12.89 -5.07
CA GLU A 24 -3.48 -13.86 -6.15
C GLU A 24 -1.98 -14.01 -6.47
N HIS A 25 -1.23 -12.91 -6.41
CA HIS A 25 0.20 -12.90 -6.71
C HIS A 25 1.10 -12.61 -5.51
N LEU A 26 0.52 -12.46 -4.32
CA LEU A 26 1.26 -12.18 -3.09
C LEU A 26 0.98 -13.28 -2.06
N PRO A 27 1.81 -14.34 -2.05
CA PRO A 27 1.60 -15.47 -1.18
C PRO A 27 1.65 -15.09 0.30
N PHE A 28 0.77 -15.69 1.10
CA PHE A 28 0.66 -15.39 2.53
C PHE A 28 1.97 -15.70 3.28
N GLU A 29 2.67 -16.75 2.89
CA GLU A 29 3.96 -17.16 3.43
C GLU A 29 5.04 -16.06 3.30
N TRP A 30 4.96 -15.19 2.29
CA TRP A 30 5.91 -14.08 2.15
C TRP A 30 5.65 -13.01 3.21
N ILE A 31 4.39 -12.78 3.57
CA ILE A 31 4.02 -11.86 4.65
C ILE A 31 4.48 -12.40 6.00
N GLU A 32 4.30 -13.70 6.24
CA GLU A 32 4.81 -14.34 7.45
C GLU A 32 6.33 -14.26 7.54
N ALA A 33 7.04 -14.59 6.45
CA ALA A 33 8.49 -14.48 6.39
C ALA A 33 8.97 -13.05 6.66
N ALA A 34 8.33 -12.04 6.05
CA ALA A 34 8.64 -10.64 6.29
C ALA A 34 8.52 -10.24 7.78
N LEU A 35 7.51 -10.76 8.47
CA LEU A 35 7.31 -10.50 9.89
C LEU A 35 8.31 -11.24 10.76
N VAL A 36 8.66 -12.49 10.42
CA VAL A 36 9.64 -13.30 11.15
C VAL A 36 11.03 -12.66 11.04
N GLU A 37 11.49 -12.40 9.81
CA GLU A 37 12.82 -11.83 9.52
C GLU A 37 13.04 -10.47 10.21
N GLN A 38 11.99 -9.68 10.36
CA GLN A 38 12.06 -8.35 10.99
C GLN A 38 11.71 -8.36 12.49
N GLY A 39 11.55 -9.52 13.11
CA GLY A 39 11.24 -9.65 14.54
C GLY A 39 9.88 -9.06 14.93
N LYS A 40 8.93 -9.05 13.99
CA LYS A 40 7.55 -8.55 14.14
C LYS A 40 6.51 -9.66 14.22
N ALA A 41 6.90 -10.92 14.02
CA ALA A 41 6.05 -12.07 14.28
C ALA A 41 5.56 -12.06 15.73
N SER A 42 4.27 -12.32 15.94
CA SER A 42 3.67 -12.30 17.27
C SER A 42 2.63 -13.38 17.40
N ILE A 43 2.72 -14.15 18.49
CA ILE A 43 1.76 -15.20 18.85
C ILE A 43 0.46 -14.58 19.43
N ARG A 44 0.50 -13.33 19.89
CA ARG A 44 -0.64 -12.70 20.56
C ARG A 44 -1.72 -12.34 19.55
N HIS A 45 -2.91 -12.93 19.69
CA HIS A 45 -4.12 -12.58 18.96
C HIS A 45 -4.66 -11.20 19.39
N ARG A 46 -4.21 -10.15 18.70
CA ARG A 46 -4.69 -8.77 18.88
C ARG A 46 -5.85 -8.49 17.92
N ARG A 47 -6.63 -7.44 18.19
CA ARG A 47 -7.72 -7.00 17.29
C ARG A 47 -7.24 -6.79 15.84
N LEU A 48 -6.04 -6.25 15.67
CA LEU A 48 -5.30 -6.20 14.41
C LEU A 48 -3.93 -6.89 14.59
N PRO A 49 -3.79 -8.17 14.21
CA PRO A 49 -2.51 -8.86 14.19
C PRO A 49 -1.61 -8.33 13.06
N ALA A 50 -0.31 -8.62 13.13
CA ALA A 50 0.68 -7.96 12.30
C ALA A 50 0.50 -8.27 10.79
N GLN A 51 0.11 -9.50 10.47
CA GLN A 51 -0.21 -9.96 9.12
C GLN A 51 -1.32 -9.11 8.49
N GLN A 52 -2.40 -8.88 9.24
CA GLN A 52 -3.55 -8.08 8.79
C GLN A 52 -3.17 -6.61 8.63
N VAL A 53 -2.24 -6.09 9.44
CA VAL A 53 -1.72 -4.73 9.26
C VAL A 53 -0.88 -4.62 7.99
N VAL A 54 -0.13 -5.66 7.59
CA VAL A 54 0.58 -5.69 6.31
C VAL A 54 -0.42 -5.64 5.15
N TRP A 55 -1.46 -6.47 5.17
CA TRP A 55 -2.54 -6.44 4.19
C TRP A 55 -3.24 -5.08 4.12
N LEU A 56 -3.53 -4.45 5.27
CA LEU A 56 -4.08 -3.11 5.33
C LEU A 56 -3.17 -2.09 4.63
N VAL A 57 -1.86 -2.14 4.87
CA VAL A 57 -0.91 -1.20 4.25
C VAL A 57 -0.85 -1.39 2.73
N ILE A 58 -0.85 -2.63 2.24
CA ILE A 58 -0.86 -2.95 0.81
C ILE A 58 -2.17 -2.47 0.18
N ALA A 59 -3.30 -2.78 0.80
CA ALA A 59 -4.60 -2.34 0.33
C ALA A 59 -4.69 -0.81 0.28
N LEU A 60 -4.24 -0.09 1.30
CA LEU A 60 -4.22 1.38 1.28
C LEU A 60 -3.29 1.96 0.20
N ALA A 61 -2.22 1.25 -0.17
CA ALA A 61 -1.32 1.67 -1.25
C ALA A 61 -1.96 1.51 -2.64
N LEU A 62 -2.80 0.48 -2.81
CA LEU A 62 -3.53 0.20 -4.04
C LEU A 62 -4.82 1.04 -4.15
N TYR A 63 -5.59 1.15 -3.06
CA TYR A 63 -6.87 1.88 -2.97
C TYR A 63 -6.71 3.21 -2.26
N ARG A 64 -5.86 4.08 -2.80
CA ARG A 64 -5.54 5.38 -2.19
C ARG A 64 -6.75 6.31 -2.01
N HIS A 65 -7.87 6.01 -2.67
CA HIS A 65 -9.10 6.79 -2.61
C HIS A 65 -10.07 6.31 -1.52
N HIS A 66 -9.84 5.13 -0.93
CA HIS A 66 -10.65 4.59 0.14
C HIS A 66 -10.11 5.01 1.51
N SER A 67 -11.03 5.22 2.46
CA SER A 67 -10.68 5.44 3.85
C SER A 67 -10.16 4.16 4.50
N ILE A 68 -9.38 4.34 5.56
CA ILE A 68 -8.87 3.22 6.37
C ILE A 68 -10.02 2.36 6.92
N GLY A 69 -11.13 2.98 7.32
CA GLY A 69 -12.30 2.29 7.86
C GLY A 69 -12.99 1.42 6.82
N GLU A 70 -13.19 1.94 5.60
CA GLU A 70 -13.76 1.19 4.48
C GLU A 70 -12.91 -0.03 4.15
N VAL A 71 -11.60 0.17 3.96
CA VAL A 71 -10.67 -0.94 3.64
C VAL A 71 -10.65 -1.99 4.76
N LEU A 72 -10.68 -1.58 6.03
CA LEU A 72 -10.73 -2.52 7.16
C LEU A 72 -12.00 -3.34 7.21
N ALA A 73 -13.15 -2.72 6.94
CA ALA A 73 -14.46 -3.38 6.97
C ALA A 73 -14.64 -4.32 5.77
N GLU A 74 -14.28 -3.86 4.57
CA GLU A 74 -14.43 -4.64 3.33
C GLU A 74 -13.52 -5.87 3.28
N LEU A 75 -12.30 -5.77 3.82
CA LEU A 75 -11.34 -6.89 3.88
C LEU A 75 -11.48 -7.77 5.13
N ASP A 76 -12.41 -7.47 6.04
CA ASP A 76 -12.59 -8.16 7.33
C ASP A 76 -11.27 -8.42 8.09
N LEU A 77 -10.39 -7.42 8.12
CA LEU A 77 -9.03 -7.58 8.65
C LEU A 77 -8.96 -7.64 10.18
N ALA A 78 -10.05 -7.34 10.88
CA ALA A 78 -10.05 -7.21 12.33
C ALA A 78 -10.66 -8.46 12.99
N LEU A 79 -9.88 -9.13 13.86
CA LEU A 79 -10.37 -10.31 14.59
C LEU A 79 -11.60 -9.97 15.45
N PRO A 80 -12.73 -10.68 15.35
CA PRO A 80 -14.01 -10.29 15.95
C PRO A 80 -13.92 -10.04 17.45
N ASN A 81 -14.66 -9.05 17.95
CA ASN A 81 -14.74 -8.74 19.37
C ASN A 81 -16.14 -8.24 19.75
N VAL A 82 -16.80 -8.98 20.64
CA VAL A 82 -18.17 -8.72 21.12
C VAL A 82 -18.29 -7.39 21.86
N THR A 83 -17.27 -6.98 22.62
CA THR A 83 -17.29 -5.73 23.40
C THR A 83 -16.80 -4.51 22.61
N ALA A 84 -16.15 -4.74 21.46
CA ALA A 84 -15.61 -3.69 20.61
C ALA A 84 -15.84 -4.05 19.12
N PRO A 85 -17.07 -3.86 18.61
CA PRO A 85 -17.45 -4.29 17.26
C PRO A 85 -16.67 -3.56 16.16
N PHE A 86 -16.21 -2.33 16.42
CA PHE A 86 -15.44 -1.53 15.48
C PHE A 86 -13.98 -1.32 15.93
N VAL A 87 -13.08 -1.16 14.96
CA VAL A 87 -11.69 -0.77 15.23
C VAL A 87 -11.60 0.75 15.18
N THR A 88 -11.10 1.36 16.25
CA THR A 88 -10.92 2.82 16.31
C THR A 88 -9.68 3.26 15.53
N ASP A 89 -9.69 4.48 14.99
CA ASP A 89 -8.54 5.05 14.25
C ASP A 89 -7.25 5.03 15.08
N GLY A 90 -7.34 5.30 16.39
CA GLY A 90 -6.21 5.21 17.31
C GLY A 90 -5.66 3.78 17.44
N ALA A 91 -6.51 2.76 17.36
CA ALA A 91 -6.06 1.37 17.33
C ALA A 91 -5.33 1.04 16.01
N VAL A 92 -5.82 1.55 14.87
CA VAL A 92 -5.15 1.36 13.57
C VAL A 92 -3.79 2.04 13.55
N THR A 93 -3.72 3.30 13.97
CA THR A 93 -2.47 4.07 14.06
C THR A 93 -1.44 3.35 14.92
N ARG A 94 -1.83 2.86 16.12
CA ARG A 94 -0.95 2.08 16.98
C ARG A 94 -0.52 0.75 16.36
N ALA A 95 -1.40 0.09 15.62
CA ALA A 95 -1.07 -1.16 14.94
C ALA A 95 -0.02 -0.94 13.83
N ARG A 96 -0.18 0.12 13.02
CA ARG A 96 0.79 0.53 11.99
C ARG A 96 2.14 0.95 12.59
N GLN A 97 2.13 1.73 13.66
CA GLN A 97 3.37 2.13 14.37
C GLN A 97 4.12 0.90 14.91
N ARG A 98 3.40 -0.08 15.46
CA ARG A 98 4.00 -1.33 15.96
C ARG A 98 4.65 -2.14 14.84
N LEU A 99 3.99 -2.24 13.69
CA LEU A 99 4.51 -2.93 12.50
C LEU A 99 5.81 -2.27 12.03
N GLY A 100 5.78 -0.94 11.82
CA GLY A 100 6.89 -0.19 11.25
C GLY A 100 7.08 -0.46 9.74
N ALA A 101 8.11 0.14 9.14
CA ALA A 101 8.36 0.05 7.70
C ALA A 101 9.10 -1.23 7.27
N LYS A 102 9.97 -1.78 8.13
CA LYS A 102 10.90 -2.85 7.76
C LYS A 102 10.24 -4.11 7.16
N PRO A 103 9.12 -4.64 7.69
CA PRO A 103 8.49 -5.82 7.09
C PRO A 103 7.98 -5.53 5.67
N VAL A 104 7.43 -4.35 5.43
CA VAL A 104 6.92 -3.94 4.12
C VAL A 104 8.08 -3.74 3.13
N GLU A 105 9.18 -3.13 3.59
CA GLU A 105 10.41 -2.98 2.80
C GLU A 105 10.97 -4.34 2.38
N TRP A 106 11.11 -5.28 3.32
CA TRP A 106 11.58 -6.63 3.04
C TRP A 106 10.67 -7.34 2.04
N LEU A 107 9.35 -7.23 2.22
CA LEU A 107 8.36 -7.83 1.33
C LEU A 107 8.46 -7.27 -0.10
N CYS A 108 8.63 -5.95 -0.24
CA CYS A 108 8.87 -5.31 -1.53
C CYS A 108 10.15 -5.82 -2.21
N GLN A 109 11.26 -5.95 -1.46
CA GLN A 109 12.53 -6.45 -2.01
C GLN A 109 12.42 -7.91 -2.45
N MET A 110 11.80 -8.76 -1.63
CA MET A 110 11.58 -10.17 -1.93
C MET A 110 10.71 -10.33 -3.17
N SER A 111 9.53 -9.69 -3.18
CA SER A 111 8.58 -9.79 -4.29
C SER A 111 9.16 -9.26 -5.59
N ALA A 112 9.87 -8.13 -5.56
CA ALA A 112 10.56 -7.59 -6.74
C ALA A 112 11.56 -8.60 -7.33
N LYS A 113 12.35 -9.27 -6.48
CA LYS A 113 13.28 -10.31 -6.93
C LYS A 113 12.57 -11.53 -7.51
N ALA A 114 11.51 -12.00 -6.85
CA ALA A 114 10.75 -13.16 -7.28
C ALA A 114 10.08 -12.92 -8.64
N TRP A 115 9.32 -11.82 -8.77
CA TRP A 115 8.61 -11.48 -10.00
C TRP A 115 9.55 -11.12 -11.15
N SER A 116 10.68 -10.43 -10.88
CA SER A 116 11.68 -10.17 -11.92
C SER A 116 12.33 -11.45 -12.45
N SER A 117 12.44 -12.50 -11.62
CA SER A 117 13.00 -13.78 -12.04
C SER A 117 12.00 -14.65 -12.81
N GLN A 118 10.71 -14.57 -12.44
CA GLN A 118 9.64 -15.38 -13.02
C GLN A 118 9.48 -15.14 -14.53
N ASP A 119 9.51 -13.88 -14.95
CA ASP A 119 9.24 -13.47 -16.33
C ASP A 119 10.52 -13.02 -17.07
N LYS A 120 11.70 -13.37 -16.55
CA LYS A 120 12.99 -12.85 -17.02
C LYS A 120 13.16 -12.98 -18.54
N GLU A 121 12.81 -14.13 -19.11
CA GLU A 121 12.93 -14.41 -20.54
C GLU A 121 11.97 -13.57 -21.39
N ALA A 122 10.80 -13.21 -20.86
CA ALA A 122 9.82 -12.39 -21.56
C ALA A 122 10.28 -10.93 -21.75
N TYR A 123 11.23 -10.48 -20.93
CA TYR A 123 11.78 -9.12 -20.98
C TYR A 123 13.16 -9.04 -21.66
N LEU A 124 13.67 -10.13 -22.23
CA LEU A 124 14.95 -10.11 -22.92
C LEU A 124 14.84 -9.52 -24.33
N PHE A 125 15.70 -8.55 -24.63
CA PHE A 125 15.90 -7.98 -25.95
C PHE A 125 17.39 -7.93 -26.25
N ASN A 126 17.83 -8.70 -27.25
CA ASN A 126 19.25 -8.80 -27.66
C ASN A 126 20.23 -9.09 -26.50
N GLY A 127 19.85 -9.96 -25.55
CA GLY A 127 20.67 -10.31 -24.39
C GLY A 127 20.66 -9.28 -23.26
N LEU A 128 19.84 -8.23 -23.35
CA LEU A 128 19.60 -7.22 -22.32
C LEU A 128 18.19 -7.37 -21.74
N VAL A 129 17.98 -6.95 -20.50
CA VAL A 129 16.64 -6.89 -19.89
C VAL A 129 16.03 -5.51 -20.18
N LEU A 130 14.90 -5.47 -20.88
CA LEU A 130 14.15 -4.25 -21.14
C LEU A 130 13.27 -3.91 -19.93
N LEU A 131 13.46 -2.71 -19.38
CA LEU A 131 12.67 -2.19 -18.26
C LEU A 131 12.14 -0.79 -18.60
N ALA A 132 10.93 -0.49 -18.15
CA ALA A 132 10.35 0.84 -18.22
C ALA A 132 10.03 1.33 -16.80
N ILE A 133 10.30 2.61 -16.55
CA ILE A 133 10.00 3.26 -15.28
C ILE A 133 9.08 4.44 -15.59
N ASP A 134 7.86 4.39 -15.05
CA ASP A 134 6.98 5.55 -15.09
C ASP A 134 7.36 6.53 -13.97
N GLY A 135 7.38 7.82 -14.30
CA GLY A 135 7.77 8.88 -13.39
C GLY A 135 6.72 9.12 -12.32
N THR A 136 6.75 8.39 -11.21
CA THR A 136 5.76 8.52 -10.14
C THR A 136 6.20 9.55 -9.09
N THR A 137 5.27 10.40 -8.64
CA THR A 137 5.49 11.31 -7.51
C THR A 137 4.62 10.89 -6.33
N LEU A 138 5.25 10.63 -5.19
CA LEU A 138 4.58 10.28 -3.94
C LEU A 138 4.72 11.40 -2.93
N ARG A 139 3.64 11.68 -2.19
CA ARG A 139 3.70 12.55 -1.01
C ARG A 139 4.28 11.75 0.15
N THR A 140 5.20 12.33 0.89
CA THR A 140 5.80 11.72 2.07
C THR A 140 5.43 12.49 3.32
N GLN A 141 5.58 11.85 4.48
CA GLN A 141 5.36 12.51 5.76
C GLN A 141 6.33 13.68 5.92
N ASP A 142 5.83 14.82 6.40
CA ASP A 142 6.71 15.91 6.81
C ASP A 142 7.54 15.49 8.02
N SER A 143 8.81 15.23 7.77
CA SER A 143 9.79 14.81 8.77
C SER A 143 11.14 15.41 8.44
N ALA A 144 11.99 15.62 9.46
CA ALA A 144 13.32 16.17 9.28
C ALA A 144 14.17 15.35 8.27
N ALA A 145 13.96 14.04 8.20
CA ALA A 145 14.63 13.15 7.25
C ALA A 145 14.16 13.33 5.80
N ASN A 146 12.88 13.65 5.59
CA ASN A 146 12.29 13.74 4.24
C ASN A 146 12.39 15.14 3.61
N ARG A 147 12.46 16.20 4.42
CA ARG A 147 12.59 17.59 3.97
C ARG A 147 13.75 17.87 3.00
N PRO A 148 14.98 17.36 3.20
CA PRO A 148 16.08 17.68 2.29
C PRO A 148 15.94 17.02 0.91
N THR A 149 15.17 15.93 0.80
CA THR A 149 15.00 15.16 -0.44
C THR A 149 13.74 15.54 -1.21
N SER A 150 12.85 16.34 -0.61
CA SER A 150 11.64 16.79 -1.31
C SER A 150 11.97 17.73 -2.45
N GLY A 151 11.44 17.41 -3.64
CA GLY A 151 11.48 18.33 -4.80
C GLY A 151 10.79 19.65 -4.47
N PRO A 152 11.05 20.72 -5.25
CA PRO A 152 10.51 22.05 -4.97
C PRO A 152 8.99 21.99 -4.84
N ALA A 153 8.46 22.61 -3.79
CA ALA A 153 7.04 22.79 -3.62
C ALA A 153 6.49 23.57 -4.83
N LEU A 154 5.43 23.06 -5.46
CA LEU A 154 4.68 23.78 -6.51
C LEU A 154 3.85 24.91 -5.87
N CYS A 155 4.52 25.82 -5.18
CA CYS A 155 3.89 27.02 -4.65
C CYS A 155 4.81 28.21 -4.91
N GLN A 156 4.22 29.32 -5.35
CA GLN A 156 4.91 30.59 -5.49
C GLN A 156 4.99 31.22 -4.10
N GLY A 157 6.11 31.06 -3.40
CA GLY A 157 6.37 31.71 -2.10
C GLY A 157 7.13 30.84 -1.09
N ASP A 158 7.36 31.38 0.11
CA ASP A 158 8.05 30.71 1.22
C ASP A 158 7.12 29.71 1.93
N CYS A 159 6.85 28.56 1.30
CA CYS A 159 5.92 27.57 1.81
C CYS A 159 6.60 26.55 2.72
N ARG A 160 6.76 26.92 3.99
CA ARG A 160 7.19 25.97 5.04
C ARG A 160 6.17 24.86 5.34
N GLU A 161 4.96 24.96 4.78
CA GLU A 161 3.84 24.03 5.00
C GLU A 161 3.59 23.07 3.82
N ALA A 162 4.43 23.09 2.78
CA ALA A 162 4.26 22.19 1.65
C ALA A 162 4.55 20.73 2.05
N ILE A 163 3.60 19.82 1.79
CA ILE A 163 3.78 18.39 2.03
C ILE A 163 4.94 17.89 1.16
N PRO A 164 6.01 17.31 1.75
CA PRO A 164 7.16 16.80 1.01
C PRO A 164 6.76 15.80 -0.08
N ARG A 165 7.45 15.86 -1.22
CA ARG A 165 7.22 14.97 -2.37
C ARG A 165 8.51 14.29 -2.80
N VAL A 166 8.46 12.99 -3.01
CA VAL A 166 9.55 12.19 -3.59
C VAL A 166 9.13 11.79 -5.00
N ARG A 167 10.05 11.95 -5.96
CA ARG A 167 9.85 11.50 -7.34
C ARG A 167 10.76 10.31 -7.60
N GLY A 168 10.17 9.21 -8.03
CA GLY A 168 10.92 8.09 -8.61
C GLY A 168 11.02 8.31 -10.11
N ALA A 169 12.22 8.63 -10.59
CA ALA A 169 12.60 8.62 -12.00
C ALA A 169 14.08 8.25 -12.05
N THR A 170 14.47 7.38 -13.00
CA THR A 170 15.87 7.10 -13.33
C THR A 170 16.38 8.11 -14.35
#